data_AF-A0A5C6ECN8-F1
#
_entry.id   AF-A0A5C6ECN8-F1
#
_cell.length_a   1.000
_cell.length_b   1.000
_cell.length_c   1.000
_cell.angle_alpha   90.00
_cell.angle_beta   90.00
_cell.angle_gamma   90.00
#
_symmetry.space_group_name_H-M   'P 1'
#
loop_
_entity.id
_entity.type
_entity.pdbx_description
1 polymer ?
#
loop_
_entity_poly.entity_id
_entity_poly.type
_entity_poly.pdbx_seq_one_letter_code
_entity_poly.pdbx_strand_id
1 'polypeptide(L)'
;MDRNLPLALVIRLFGLLLMAHPVAAQETSGTEAITQPDTDKITLKQGPHGGALRQVDSLQVEAFVTQAGIECYVFDLSGKAVAVGSARGTASVRLAGNAKRYRYDLMPNERGGITASVDLSKLAGRQLRIEIQLVGLVTSDSGNLEFQEVASVPLNKNQLDADAIARQKICPVSGKPLGSMGDPIAVDFDGQKVFVCCAGCVATVKADPTKYAAGRAQITVTTSTLADAAAIAAQKVCPVMDEPLGGMGTPIKVMVGNKPIYLCCKGCIKKIQAEPAKYLAMVYPAGKTASVSAGTEQVREGVFKVTTVDAPFIAAQKKCPVMDEPLDAMGGPFKVNAAGKAIYICCPGCAKRIASEPTKYLVILAEQGVDAPSIK
;
A
#
# COMPACT_ATOMS: atom_id res chain seq x y z
N MET A 1 -42.33 86.37 -30.94
CA MET A 1 -42.39 87.69 -30.28
C MET A 1 -42.10 87.49 -28.83
N ASP A 2 -41.28 88.39 -28.32
CA ASP A 2 -40.74 88.46 -26.97
C ASP A 2 -41.71 88.22 -25.81
N ARG A 3 -41.07 87.88 -24.68
CA ARG A 3 -41.42 88.21 -23.29
C ARG A 3 -42.46 87.35 -22.55
N ASN A 4 -41.90 86.67 -21.54
CA ASN A 4 -42.22 86.77 -20.10
C ASN A 4 -43.41 86.00 -19.48
N LEU A 5 -43.03 85.37 -18.35
CA LEU A 5 -43.76 85.14 -17.08
C LEU A 5 -44.42 83.74 -16.85
N PRO A 6 -44.64 83.32 -15.58
CA PRO A 6 -43.88 82.23 -14.95
C PRO A 6 -44.77 81.15 -14.26
N LEU A 7 -44.21 80.02 -13.83
CA LEU A 7 -44.80 79.15 -12.79
C LEU A 7 -43.72 78.19 -12.28
N ALA A 8 -43.09 78.46 -11.14
CA ALA A 8 -43.44 77.96 -9.81
C ALA A 8 -43.11 76.47 -9.57
N LEU A 9 -42.34 76.28 -8.49
CA LEU A 9 -42.49 75.25 -7.46
C LEU A 9 -41.55 74.01 -7.47
N VAL A 10 -40.49 74.14 -6.66
CA VAL A 10 -40.00 73.24 -5.59
C VAL A 10 -39.93 71.71 -5.83
N ILE A 11 -38.75 71.11 -5.60
CA ILE A 11 -38.41 70.10 -4.53
C ILE A 11 -37.15 69.30 -4.94
N ARG A 12 -36.09 69.42 -4.09
CA ARG A 12 -35.11 68.43 -3.56
C ARG A 12 -34.63 67.26 -4.45
N LEU A 13 -33.40 66.71 -4.42
CA LEU A 13 -32.25 66.73 -3.51
C LEU A 13 -31.06 66.08 -4.26
N PHE A 14 -29.84 66.59 -4.05
CA PHE A 14 -28.53 65.92 -3.94
C PHE A 14 -28.14 64.69 -4.78
N GLY A 15 -26.93 64.77 -5.38
CA GLY A 15 -26.04 63.61 -5.55
C GLY A 15 -25.20 63.64 -6.82
N LEU A 16 -24.14 64.45 -6.86
CA LEU A 16 -23.24 64.61 -8.02
C LEU A 16 -22.30 63.39 -8.16
N LEU A 17 -22.45 62.66 -9.27
CA LEU A 17 -21.59 61.58 -9.74
C LEU A 17 -20.47 62.17 -10.61
N LEU A 18 -19.20 62.00 -10.23
CA LEU A 18 -18.03 62.48 -10.98
C LEU A 18 -17.26 61.30 -11.60
N MET A 19 -17.09 61.42 -12.92
CA MET A 19 -16.46 60.46 -13.84
C MET A 19 -14.94 60.39 -13.63
N ALA A 20 -14.39 59.18 -13.48
CA ALA A 20 -12.96 58.91 -13.52
C ALA A 20 -12.54 58.41 -14.92
N HIS A 21 -11.45 58.98 -15.43
CA HIS A 21 -10.84 58.71 -16.74
C HIS A 21 -9.94 57.44 -16.69
N PRO A 22 -9.68 56.77 -17.83
CA PRO A 22 -8.97 55.50 -17.86
C PRO A 22 -7.44 55.71 -17.81
N VAL A 23 -6.75 54.93 -16.98
CA VAL A 23 -5.28 54.81 -16.96
C VAL A 23 -4.90 53.50 -17.63
N ALA A 24 -4.04 53.60 -18.64
CA ALA A 24 -3.50 52.51 -19.43
C ALA A 24 -2.63 51.56 -18.59
N ALA A 25 -2.79 50.26 -18.84
CA ALA A 25 -1.99 49.20 -18.27
C ALA A 25 -0.58 49.19 -18.88
N GLN A 26 0.44 49.23 -18.02
CA GLN A 26 1.82 48.88 -18.35
C GLN A 26 2.13 47.53 -17.69
N GLU A 27 2.42 46.53 -18.52
CA GLU A 27 2.90 45.21 -18.11
C GLU A 27 4.30 45.33 -17.51
N THR A 28 4.44 45.08 -16.21
CA THR A 28 5.73 44.82 -15.57
C THR A 28 5.88 43.33 -15.33
N SER A 29 6.63 42.67 -16.21
CA SER A 29 7.22 41.36 -15.98
C SER A 29 8.22 41.45 -14.82
N GLY A 30 7.95 40.74 -13.72
CA GLY A 30 8.82 40.75 -12.54
C GLY A 30 8.24 39.93 -11.40
N THR A 31 7.87 38.68 -11.66
CA THR A 31 7.57 37.73 -10.59
C THR A 31 8.91 37.20 -10.07
N GLU A 32 9.49 37.88 -9.08
CA GLU A 32 10.48 37.23 -8.21
C GLU A 32 9.76 36.11 -7.47
N ALA A 33 9.96 34.90 -7.98
CA ALA A 33 9.62 33.68 -7.30
C ALA A 33 10.35 33.68 -5.95
N ILE A 34 9.59 33.71 -4.86
CA ILE A 34 10.08 33.41 -3.53
C ILE A 34 10.47 31.93 -3.58
N THR A 35 11.75 31.68 -3.89
CA THR A 35 12.36 30.36 -3.83
C THR A 35 12.23 29.87 -2.39
N GLN A 36 11.38 28.86 -2.20
CA GLN A 36 11.35 28.07 -0.99
C GLN A 36 12.78 27.59 -0.74
N PRO A 37 13.38 27.78 0.44
CA PRO A 37 14.69 27.23 0.73
C PRO A 37 14.62 25.72 0.47
N ASP A 38 15.52 25.26 -0.38
CA ASP A 38 15.66 23.87 -0.80
C ASP A 38 15.45 22.97 0.40
N THR A 39 14.44 22.10 0.30
CA THR A 39 14.27 21.00 1.22
C THR A 39 15.37 20.00 0.89
N ASP A 40 16.58 20.31 1.36
CA ASP A 40 17.71 19.40 1.30
C ASP A 40 17.21 18.06 1.85
N LYS A 41 17.30 17.03 1.00
CA LYS A 41 17.19 15.64 1.41
C LYS A 41 18.37 15.35 2.33
N ILE A 42 18.28 15.77 3.58
CA ILE A 42 19.15 15.30 4.65
C ILE A 42 18.85 13.81 4.75
N THR A 43 19.74 13.00 4.19
CA THR A 43 19.75 11.56 4.45
C THR A 43 20.11 11.41 5.92
N LEU A 44 19.10 11.35 6.79
CA LEU A 44 19.25 11.16 8.22
C LEU A 44 19.89 9.79 8.43
N LYS A 45 21.19 9.76 8.71
CA LYS A 45 21.89 8.54 9.08
C LYS A 45 21.28 8.07 10.40
N GLN A 46 20.79 6.83 10.47
CA GLN A 46 20.31 6.28 11.74
C GLN A 46 21.51 5.96 12.63
N GLY A 47 21.42 6.36 13.90
CA GLY A 47 22.42 6.05 14.90
C GLY A 47 22.25 4.63 15.46
N PRO A 48 23.22 4.16 16.28
CA PRO A 48 23.22 2.81 16.85
C PRO A 48 22.00 2.46 17.70
N HIS A 49 21.29 3.47 18.22
CA HIS A 49 20.12 3.29 19.08
C HIS A 49 18.80 3.49 18.31
N GLY A 50 18.86 3.61 16.98
CA GLY A 50 17.69 3.79 16.11
C GLY A 50 17.19 5.24 16.01
N GLY A 51 17.94 6.20 16.57
CA GLY A 51 17.66 7.62 16.47
C GLY A 51 18.21 8.27 15.22
N ALA A 52 17.86 9.54 15.01
CA ALA A 52 18.46 10.36 13.97
C ALA A 52 19.85 10.81 14.43
N LEU A 53 20.89 10.44 13.68
CA LEU A 53 22.25 10.90 13.90
C LEU A 53 22.47 12.19 13.12
N ARG A 54 22.88 13.26 13.82
CA ARG A 54 23.23 14.54 13.23
C ARG A 54 24.65 14.91 13.57
N GLN A 55 25.38 15.44 12.60
CA GLN A 55 26.63 16.10 12.89
C GLN A 55 26.32 17.53 13.37
N VAL A 56 26.89 17.90 14.52
CA VAL A 56 26.82 19.24 15.10
C VAL A 56 28.23 19.60 15.52
N ASP A 57 28.80 20.64 14.90
CA ASP A 57 30.21 21.00 15.02
C ASP A 57 31.15 19.80 14.72
N SER A 58 32.05 19.49 15.65
CA SER A 58 33.01 18.37 15.59
C SER A 58 32.46 17.07 16.20
N LEU A 59 31.17 17.00 16.51
CA LEU A 59 30.53 15.85 17.14
C LEU A 59 29.36 15.32 16.30
N GLN A 60 28.96 14.09 16.59
CA GLN A 60 27.72 13.50 16.11
C GLN A 60 26.80 13.25 17.30
N VAL A 61 25.55 13.67 17.20
CA VAL A 61 24.55 13.49 18.25
C VAL A 61 23.40 12.68 17.69
N GLU A 62 23.07 11.60 18.39
CA GLU A 62 21.88 10.81 18.16
C GLU A 62 20.83 11.22 19.16
N ALA A 63 19.72 11.79 18.68
CA ALA A 63 18.54 12.03 19.50
C ALA A 63 17.43 11.08 19.09
N PHE A 64 16.79 10.45 20.07
CA PHE A 64 15.57 9.68 19.83
C PHE A 64 14.55 9.86 20.95
N VAL A 65 13.29 9.65 20.56
CA VAL A 65 12.14 9.81 21.43
C VAL A 65 11.49 8.45 21.61
N THR A 66 11.23 8.09 22.86
CA THR A 66 10.44 6.91 23.23
C THR A 66 9.19 7.37 23.98
N GLN A 67 8.32 6.43 24.34
CA GLN A 67 7.21 6.75 25.25
C GLN A 67 7.69 7.03 26.69
N ALA A 68 8.91 6.63 27.04
CA ALA A 68 9.48 6.84 28.37
C ALA A 68 10.30 8.14 28.50
N GLY A 69 10.60 8.80 27.38
CA GLY A 69 11.35 10.04 27.40
C GLY A 69 12.11 10.37 26.13
N ILE A 70 13.01 11.34 26.27
CA ILE A 70 13.94 11.79 25.22
C ILE A 70 15.34 11.36 25.63
N GLU A 71 16.05 10.68 24.73
CA GLU A 71 17.42 10.24 24.95
C GLU A 71 18.36 10.83 23.89
N CYS A 72 19.56 11.20 24.33
CA CYS A 72 20.61 11.76 23.49
C CYS A 72 21.92 10.99 23.75
N TYR A 73 22.60 10.58 22.68
CA TYR A 73 23.93 9.98 22.74
C TYR A 73 24.88 10.80 21.88
N VAL A 74 26.10 10.99 22.36
CA VAL A 74 27.10 11.84 21.72
C VAL A 74 28.27 10.97 21.27
N PHE A 75 28.73 11.21 20.05
CA PHE A 75 29.81 10.50 19.40
C PHE A 75 30.80 11.51 18.79
N ASP A 76 32.05 11.09 18.58
CA ASP A 76 32.98 11.84 17.75
C ASP A 76 32.74 11.59 16.25
N LEU A 77 33.49 12.25 15.38
CA LEU A 77 33.35 12.08 13.92
C LEU A 77 33.70 10.67 13.43
N SER A 78 34.43 9.88 14.23
CA SER A 78 34.72 8.47 13.95
C SER A 78 33.59 7.52 14.37
N GLY A 79 32.58 8.03 15.07
CA GLY A 79 31.46 7.27 15.61
C GLY A 79 31.72 6.65 16.98
N LYS A 80 32.81 7.04 17.67
CA LYS A 80 33.10 6.55 19.02
C LYS A 80 32.32 7.37 20.04
N ALA A 81 31.72 6.70 21.03
CA ALA A 81 30.95 7.35 22.08
C ALA A 81 31.81 8.33 22.92
N VAL A 82 31.26 9.50 23.18
CA VAL A 82 31.85 10.57 23.99
C VAL A 82 31.29 10.48 25.41
N ALA A 83 32.15 10.64 26.42
CA ALA A 83 31.73 10.62 27.81
C ALA A 83 30.87 11.84 28.16
N VAL A 84 29.67 11.59 28.72
CA VAL A 84 28.69 12.63 29.05
C VAL A 84 28.41 12.76 30.56
N GLY A 85 29.24 12.18 31.44
CA GLY A 85 28.97 12.16 32.89
C GLY A 85 28.85 13.55 33.55
N SER A 86 29.58 14.55 33.05
CA SER A 86 29.48 15.95 33.46
C SER A 86 28.45 16.75 32.66
N ALA A 87 27.90 16.18 31.58
CA ALA A 87 27.05 16.90 30.67
C ALA A 87 25.69 17.19 31.30
N ARG A 88 25.12 18.33 30.94
CA ARG A 88 23.76 18.72 31.30
C ARG A 88 23.09 19.28 30.06
N GLY A 89 21.78 19.25 29.99
CA GLY A 89 21.10 19.83 28.86
C GLY A 89 19.66 20.16 29.10
N THR A 90 19.02 20.72 28.07
CA THR A 90 17.60 21.03 28.07
C THR A 90 17.01 20.62 26.72
N ALA A 91 15.80 20.06 26.76
CA ALA A 91 14.98 19.76 25.59
C ALA A 91 13.72 20.62 25.63
N SER A 92 13.61 21.55 24.68
CA SER A 92 12.43 22.36 24.44
C SER A 92 11.54 21.71 23.37
N VAL A 93 10.47 21.07 23.81
CA VAL A 93 9.54 20.29 22.98
C VAL A 93 8.33 21.14 22.60
N ARG A 94 7.98 21.11 21.31
CA ARG A 94 6.72 21.64 20.76
C ARG A 94 6.01 20.55 19.97
N LEU A 95 4.70 20.41 20.18
CA LEU A 95 3.89 19.54 19.35
C LEU A 95 3.58 20.25 18.03
N ALA A 96 3.61 19.52 16.92
CA ALA A 96 3.22 20.08 15.62
C ALA A 96 1.80 20.69 15.70
N GLY A 97 1.66 21.94 15.24
CA GLY A 97 0.41 22.69 15.29
C GLY A 97 0.02 23.27 16.65
N ASN A 98 0.88 23.18 17.68
CA ASN A 98 0.63 23.75 19.00
C ASN A 98 1.68 24.81 19.37
N ALA A 99 1.24 25.96 19.86
CA ALA A 99 2.11 27.04 20.30
C ALA A 99 2.80 26.77 21.66
N LYS A 100 2.25 25.86 22.49
CA LYS A 100 2.81 25.53 23.79
C LYS A 100 4.16 24.82 23.65
N ARG A 101 5.15 25.31 24.39
CA ARG A 101 6.49 24.73 24.52
C ARG A 101 6.64 24.14 25.91
N TYR A 102 7.11 22.90 25.98
CA TYR A 102 7.45 22.20 27.21
C TYR A 102 8.98 22.10 27.29
N ARG A 103 9.54 22.34 28.47
CA ARG A 103 10.99 22.25 28.69
C ARG A 103 11.27 21.11 29.65
N TYR A 104 12.23 20.26 29.30
CA TYR A 104 12.70 19.15 30.12
C TYR A 104 14.20 19.26 30.31
N ASP A 105 14.68 19.00 31.52
CA ASP A 105 16.11 18.94 31.79
C ASP A 105 16.64 17.55 31.42
N LEU A 106 17.77 17.53 30.73
CA LEU A 106 18.47 16.33 30.25
C LEU A 106 19.64 16.03 31.19
N MET A 107 19.58 14.90 31.88
CA MET A 107 20.61 14.44 32.83
C MET A 107 21.32 13.17 32.31
N PRO A 108 22.61 12.95 32.64
CA PRO A 108 23.30 11.73 32.27
C PRO A 108 22.61 10.48 32.81
N ASN A 109 22.65 9.39 32.05
CA ASN A 109 22.13 8.09 32.43
C ASN A 109 23.26 7.05 32.53
N GLU A 110 22.95 5.89 33.11
CA GLU A 110 23.91 4.79 33.28
C GLU A 110 24.31 4.12 31.95
N ARG A 111 23.59 4.41 30.85
CA ARG A 111 23.87 3.91 29.49
C ARG A 111 24.83 4.80 28.71
N GLY A 112 25.42 5.83 29.34
CA GLY A 112 26.35 6.75 28.67
C GLY A 112 25.66 7.77 27.76
N GLY A 113 24.36 7.96 27.89
CA GLY A 113 23.58 9.01 27.24
C GLY A 113 23.12 10.08 28.21
N ILE A 114 22.37 11.05 27.69
CA ILE A 114 21.71 12.12 28.45
C ILE A 114 20.21 12.02 28.18
N THR A 115 19.38 12.00 29.23
CA THR A 115 17.95 11.68 29.12
C THR A 115 17.06 12.65 29.89
N ALA A 116 15.85 12.83 29.38
CA ALA A 116 14.70 13.35 30.13
C ALA A 116 13.67 12.24 30.23
N SER A 117 13.50 11.68 31.44
CA SER A 117 12.47 10.67 31.72
C SER A 117 11.12 11.35 31.87
N VAL A 118 10.27 11.22 30.86
CA VAL A 118 8.93 11.80 30.81
C VAL A 118 7.98 10.84 30.11
N ASP A 119 6.79 10.64 30.69
CA ASP A 119 5.74 9.85 30.05
C ASP A 119 5.18 10.58 28.82
N LEU A 120 5.61 10.12 27.65
CA LEU A 120 5.15 10.59 26.35
C LEU A 120 4.13 9.64 25.71
N SER A 121 3.64 8.62 26.43
CA SER A 121 2.71 7.61 25.89
C SER A 121 1.44 8.20 25.26
N LYS A 122 0.93 9.30 25.84
CA LYS A 122 -0.24 10.06 25.33
C LYS A 122 0.04 10.81 24.03
N LEU A 123 1.31 10.92 23.64
CA LEU A 123 1.75 11.57 22.41
C LEU A 123 2.17 10.55 21.34
N ALA A 124 1.98 9.25 21.56
CA ALA A 124 2.26 8.20 20.57
C ALA A 124 1.64 8.52 19.21
N GLY A 125 2.43 8.36 18.14
CA GLY A 125 2.04 8.68 16.77
C GLY A 125 2.11 10.17 16.41
N ARG A 126 2.39 11.07 17.36
CA ARG A 126 2.51 12.52 17.09
C ARG A 126 3.95 12.92 16.80
N GLN A 127 4.10 13.93 15.95
CA GLN A 127 5.39 14.59 15.69
C GLN A 127 5.66 15.70 16.69
N LEU A 128 6.90 15.73 17.16
CA LEU A 128 7.46 16.70 18.08
C LEU A 128 8.59 17.45 17.37
N ARG A 129 8.63 18.77 17.51
CA ARG A 129 9.82 19.57 17.25
C ARG A 129 10.56 19.75 18.57
N ILE A 130 11.81 19.36 18.63
CA ILE A 130 12.61 19.36 19.84
C ILE A 130 13.84 20.20 19.58
N GLU A 131 14.06 21.20 20.43
CA GLU A 131 15.26 22.02 20.42
C GLU A 131 16.09 21.61 21.63
N ILE A 132 17.28 21.08 21.37
CA ILE A 132 18.16 20.48 22.38
C ILE A 132 19.38 21.37 22.55
N GLN A 133 19.69 21.69 23.80
CA GLN A 133 20.92 22.36 24.20
C GLN A 133 21.65 21.47 25.19
N LEU A 134 22.90 21.15 24.92
CA LEU A 134 23.79 20.40 25.81
C LEU A 134 24.97 21.28 26.20
N VAL A 135 25.46 21.10 27.42
CA VAL A 135 26.63 21.78 27.99
C VAL A 135 27.48 20.80 28.78
N GLY A 136 28.76 21.11 28.98
CA GLY A 136 29.67 20.28 29.79
C GLY A 136 30.18 19.04 29.07
N LEU A 137 30.19 19.08 27.73
CA LEU A 137 30.83 18.07 26.87
C LEU A 137 32.33 18.33 26.84
N VAL A 138 33.12 17.30 27.12
CA VAL A 138 34.59 17.42 27.32
C VAL A 138 35.34 17.62 25.99
N THR A 139 34.68 17.45 24.85
CA THR A 139 35.30 17.34 23.53
C THR A 139 34.91 18.43 22.53
N SER A 140 33.98 19.35 22.85
CA SER A 140 33.65 20.47 21.96
C SER A 140 34.45 21.72 22.32
N ASP A 141 34.97 22.43 21.32
CA ASP A 141 35.77 23.66 21.51
C ASP A 141 35.03 24.75 22.31
N SER A 142 33.69 24.70 22.30
CA SER A 142 32.79 25.59 23.04
C SER A 142 32.22 25.01 24.34
N GLY A 143 32.34 23.70 24.57
CA GLY A 143 31.68 22.98 25.66
C GLY A 143 30.14 23.00 25.62
N ASN A 144 29.53 23.60 24.58
CA ASN A 144 28.10 23.69 24.36
C ASN A 144 27.72 23.09 22.99
N LEU A 145 26.48 22.66 22.83
CA LEU A 145 25.97 22.09 21.59
C LEU A 145 24.47 22.35 21.50
N GLU A 146 24.01 22.92 20.39
CA GLU A 146 22.60 23.25 20.15
C GLU A 146 22.13 22.75 18.79
N PHE A 147 20.97 22.09 18.75
CA PHE A 147 20.38 21.62 17.50
C PHE A 147 18.86 21.44 17.62
N GLN A 148 18.21 21.37 16.46
CA GLN A 148 16.78 21.09 16.36
C GLN A 148 16.53 19.73 15.68
N GLU A 149 15.56 19.00 16.21
CA GLU A 149 15.13 17.68 15.75
C GLU A 149 13.61 17.66 15.52
N VAL A 150 13.17 16.86 14.56
CA VAL A 150 11.76 16.51 14.39
C VAL A 150 11.61 15.02 14.55
N ALA A 151 11.03 14.59 15.67
CA ALA A 151 10.90 13.19 16.02
C ALA A 151 9.43 12.81 16.23
N SER A 152 9.06 11.59 15.84
CA SER A 152 7.77 11.00 16.15
C SER A 152 7.85 10.16 17.40
N VAL A 153 6.88 10.28 18.30
CA VAL A 153 6.78 9.34 19.44
C VAL A 153 6.31 7.99 18.90
N PRO A 154 7.08 6.90 19.06
CA PRO A 154 6.69 5.61 18.52
C PRO A 154 5.47 5.04 19.23
N LEU A 155 4.67 4.24 18.50
CA LEU A 155 3.65 3.40 19.12
C LEU A 155 4.32 2.22 19.82
N ASN A 156 3.80 1.82 20.98
CA ASN A 156 4.24 0.61 21.66
C ASN A 156 3.61 -0.64 21.02
N LYS A 157 4.06 -1.82 21.43
CA LYS A 157 3.57 -3.10 20.88
C LYS A 157 2.06 -3.25 20.95
N ASN A 158 1.45 -2.88 22.08
CA ASN A 158 0.00 -3.00 22.26
C ASN A 158 -0.78 -2.06 21.34
N GLN A 159 -0.29 -0.84 21.12
CA GLN A 159 -0.91 0.12 20.22
C GLN A 159 -0.73 -0.27 18.75
N LEU A 160 0.44 -0.79 18.37
CA LEU A 160 0.68 -1.35 17.03
C LEU A 160 -0.25 -2.53 16.75
N ASP A 161 -0.41 -3.43 17.72
CA ASP A 161 -1.31 -4.57 17.60
C ASP A 161 -2.77 -4.12 17.51
N ALA A 162 -3.19 -3.13 18.31
CA ALA A 162 -4.53 -2.56 18.23
C ALA A 162 -4.82 -1.90 16.86
N ASP A 163 -3.88 -1.12 16.31
CA ASP A 163 -4.03 -0.52 14.97
C ASP A 163 -4.09 -1.60 13.88
N ALA A 164 -3.23 -2.62 13.97
CA ALA A 164 -3.24 -3.73 13.03
C ALA A 164 -4.55 -4.54 13.09
N ILE A 165 -5.07 -4.82 14.29
CA ILE A 165 -6.39 -5.45 14.49
C ILE A 165 -7.49 -4.58 13.87
N ALA A 166 -7.47 -3.27 14.10
CA ALA A 166 -8.47 -2.33 13.58
C ALA A 166 -8.44 -2.21 12.05
N ARG A 167 -7.27 -2.37 11.42
CA ARG A 167 -7.13 -2.45 9.96
C ARG A 167 -7.62 -3.78 9.42
N GLN A 168 -7.27 -4.89 10.08
CA GLN A 168 -7.62 -6.23 9.61
C GLN A 168 -9.12 -6.52 9.75
N LYS A 169 -9.75 -6.10 10.86
CA LYS A 169 -11.17 -6.19 11.22
C LYS A 169 -11.76 -7.60 11.31
N ILE A 170 -11.35 -8.52 10.44
CA ILE A 170 -11.93 -9.85 10.25
C ILE A 170 -10.84 -10.90 10.41
N CYS A 171 -11.16 -11.99 11.11
CA CYS A 171 -10.29 -13.17 11.17
C CYS A 171 -10.20 -13.83 9.78
N PRO A 172 -8.99 -14.04 9.22
CA PRO A 172 -8.84 -14.57 7.87
C PRO A 172 -9.26 -16.05 7.78
N VAL A 173 -9.21 -16.77 8.89
CA VAL A 173 -9.62 -18.18 8.98
C VAL A 173 -11.14 -18.30 9.11
N SER A 174 -11.73 -17.71 10.15
CA SER A 174 -13.16 -17.91 10.46
C SER A 174 -14.11 -16.96 9.72
N GLY A 175 -13.60 -15.84 9.20
CA GLY A 175 -14.43 -14.79 8.60
C GLY A 175 -15.25 -13.96 9.59
N LYS A 176 -15.12 -14.20 10.89
CA LYS A 176 -15.79 -13.43 11.94
C LYS A 176 -15.01 -12.16 12.30
N PRO A 177 -15.67 -11.10 12.82
CA PRO A 177 -14.98 -9.92 13.32
C PRO A 177 -13.97 -10.27 14.42
N LEU A 178 -12.78 -9.68 14.36
CA LEU A 178 -11.81 -9.72 15.46
C LEU A 178 -12.44 -9.04 16.69
N GLY A 179 -12.27 -9.65 17.87
CA GLY A 179 -12.94 -9.24 19.12
C GLY A 179 -14.25 -9.96 19.40
N SER A 180 -14.88 -10.59 18.40
CA SER A 180 -16.16 -11.31 18.58
C SER A 180 -16.05 -12.61 19.38
N MET A 181 -14.83 -13.13 19.57
CA MET A 181 -14.54 -14.37 20.30
C MET A 181 -13.45 -14.17 21.36
N GLY A 182 -13.38 -12.96 21.93
CA GLY A 182 -12.35 -12.53 22.87
C GLY A 182 -11.20 -11.78 22.18
N ASP A 183 -10.13 -11.58 22.95
CA ASP A 183 -8.97 -10.82 22.48
C ASP A 183 -8.31 -11.50 21.27
N PRO A 184 -8.08 -10.76 20.17
CA PRO A 184 -7.42 -11.31 18.99
C PRO A 184 -6.02 -11.82 19.32
N ILE A 185 -5.70 -13.00 18.80
CA ILE A 185 -4.41 -13.67 19.00
C ILE A 185 -3.51 -13.34 17.81
N ALA A 186 -2.32 -12.83 18.09
CA ALA A 186 -1.29 -12.62 17.09
C ALA A 186 -0.65 -13.95 16.66
N VAL A 187 -0.52 -14.15 15.34
CA VAL A 187 0.26 -15.24 14.74
C VAL A 187 1.32 -14.60 13.85
N ASP A 188 2.58 -14.75 14.25
CA ASP A 188 3.72 -14.24 13.50
C ASP A 188 4.17 -15.25 12.43
N PHE A 189 4.45 -14.77 11.23
CA PHE A 189 5.02 -15.52 10.11
C PHE A 189 5.87 -14.61 9.23
N ASP A 190 7.16 -14.95 9.05
CA ASP A 190 8.11 -14.21 8.21
C ASP A 190 8.16 -12.69 8.48
N GLY A 191 8.14 -12.31 9.76
CA GLY A 191 8.12 -10.90 10.18
C GLY A 191 6.79 -10.17 9.98
N GLN A 192 5.77 -10.83 9.40
CA GLN A 192 4.39 -10.34 9.32
C GLN A 192 3.54 -10.91 10.46
N LYS A 193 2.60 -10.11 10.95
CA LYS A 193 1.67 -10.53 12.00
C LYS A 193 0.25 -10.58 11.45
N VAL A 194 -0.41 -11.72 11.65
CA VAL A 194 -1.83 -11.94 11.33
C VAL A 194 -2.60 -12.17 12.61
N PHE A 195 -3.72 -11.49 12.78
CA PHE A 195 -4.56 -11.65 13.96
C PHE A 195 -5.68 -12.65 13.71
N VAL A 196 -5.90 -13.56 14.65
CA VAL A 196 -6.99 -14.54 14.59
C VAL A 196 -7.89 -14.45 15.81
N CYS A 197 -9.13 -14.87 15.66
CA CYS A 197 -10.15 -14.73 16.70
C CYS A 197 -10.11 -15.79 17.80
N CYS A 198 -9.40 -16.91 17.63
CA CYS A 198 -9.34 -17.99 18.62
C CYS A 198 -8.15 -18.94 18.39
N ALA A 199 -7.82 -19.75 19.40
CA ALA A 199 -6.71 -20.72 19.34
C ALA A 199 -6.85 -21.74 18.21
N GLY A 200 -8.08 -22.16 17.87
CA GLY A 200 -8.33 -23.05 16.73
C GLY A 200 -7.90 -22.45 15.39
N CYS A 201 -8.05 -21.13 15.22
CA CYS A 201 -7.61 -20.44 14.01
C CYS A 201 -6.07 -20.32 13.95
N VAL A 202 -5.37 -20.32 15.10
CA VAL A 202 -3.90 -20.27 15.14
C VAL A 202 -3.31 -21.50 14.46
N ALA A 203 -3.83 -22.69 14.76
CA ALA A 203 -3.37 -23.94 14.15
C ALA A 203 -3.54 -23.91 12.63
N THR A 204 -4.68 -23.41 12.14
CA THR A 204 -4.95 -23.29 10.69
C THR A 204 -3.99 -22.33 10.00
N VAL A 205 -3.67 -21.18 10.61
CA VAL A 205 -2.69 -20.23 10.04
C VAL A 205 -1.29 -20.86 10.03
N LYS A 206 -0.88 -21.56 11.09
CA LYS A 206 0.44 -22.22 11.13
C LYS A 206 0.58 -23.33 10.10
N ALA A 207 -0.51 -24.01 9.74
CA ALA A 207 -0.49 -25.08 8.74
C ALA A 207 -0.34 -24.57 7.30
N ASP A 208 -0.86 -23.38 6.99
CA ASP A 208 -0.75 -22.74 5.66
C ASP A 208 -0.62 -21.21 5.81
N PRO A 209 0.53 -20.71 6.29
CA PRO A 209 0.68 -19.30 6.62
C PRO A 209 0.62 -18.42 5.37
N THR A 210 1.16 -18.90 4.24
CA THR A 210 1.14 -18.21 2.95
C THR A 210 -0.28 -17.89 2.47
N LYS A 211 -1.24 -18.77 2.75
CA LYS A 211 -2.65 -18.55 2.40
C LYS A 211 -3.32 -17.44 3.19
N TYR A 212 -2.89 -17.21 4.43
CA TYR A 212 -3.53 -16.26 5.36
C TYR A 212 -2.72 -14.98 5.60
N ALA A 213 -1.46 -14.93 5.14
CA ALA A 213 -0.55 -13.78 5.31
C ALA A 213 -1.13 -12.48 4.71
N ALA A 214 -1.77 -12.57 3.54
CA ALA A 214 -2.42 -11.42 2.90
C ALA A 214 -3.78 -11.03 3.54
N GLY A 215 -4.17 -11.70 4.63
CA GLY A 215 -5.48 -11.52 5.24
C GLY A 215 -6.61 -12.04 4.35
N ARG A 216 -7.82 -11.53 4.59
CA ARG A 216 -9.01 -11.88 3.80
C ARG A 216 -9.16 -10.87 2.66
N ALA A 217 -9.45 -11.36 1.45
CA ALA A 217 -9.67 -10.49 0.28
C ALA A 217 -10.72 -9.40 0.58
N GLN A 218 -10.42 -8.15 0.21
CA GLN A 218 -11.33 -7.03 0.38
C GLN A 218 -12.61 -7.28 -0.42
N ILE A 219 -13.76 -7.03 0.21
CA ILE A 219 -15.07 -7.22 -0.39
C ILE A 219 -15.73 -5.87 -0.60
N THR A 220 -15.95 -5.48 -1.85
CA THR A 220 -16.64 -4.24 -2.21
C THR A 220 -17.94 -4.57 -2.93
N VAL A 221 -19.03 -3.93 -2.54
CA VAL A 221 -20.35 -4.16 -3.12
C VAL A 221 -20.79 -2.92 -3.89
N THR A 222 -21.19 -3.11 -5.13
CA THR A 222 -21.70 -2.06 -6.03
C THR A 222 -22.86 -2.60 -6.85
N THR A 223 -23.68 -1.73 -7.42
CA THR A 223 -24.68 -2.13 -8.42
C THR A 223 -23.97 -2.42 -9.74
N SER A 224 -24.37 -3.47 -10.47
CA SER A 224 -23.77 -3.74 -11.79
C SER A 224 -24.11 -2.64 -12.81
N THR A 225 -23.21 -2.43 -13.76
CA THR A 225 -23.35 -1.45 -14.84
C THR A 225 -23.49 -2.16 -16.20
N LEU A 226 -23.78 -1.39 -17.27
CA LEU A 226 -23.82 -1.94 -18.63
C LEU A 226 -22.49 -2.61 -19.04
N ALA A 227 -21.36 -2.14 -18.53
CA ALA A 227 -20.05 -2.73 -18.79
C ALA A 227 -19.91 -4.16 -18.21
N ASP A 228 -20.75 -4.53 -17.25
CA ASP A 228 -20.74 -5.84 -16.61
C ASP A 228 -21.59 -6.89 -17.36
N ALA A 229 -22.33 -6.51 -18.40
CA ALA A 229 -23.30 -7.37 -19.07
C ALA A 229 -22.71 -8.70 -19.58
N ALA A 230 -21.52 -8.64 -20.19
CA ALA A 230 -20.83 -9.84 -20.69
C ALA A 230 -20.42 -10.79 -19.54
N ALA A 231 -19.96 -10.24 -18.42
CA ALA A 231 -19.55 -11.04 -17.26
C ALA A 231 -20.75 -11.63 -16.50
N ILE A 232 -21.87 -10.89 -16.42
CA ILE A 232 -23.15 -11.40 -15.90
C ILE A 232 -23.66 -12.55 -16.77
N ALA A 233 -23.62 -12.39 -18.10
CA ALA A 233 -24.04 -13.42 -19.04
C ALA A 233 -23.12 -14.65 -19.03
N ALA A 234 -21.82 -14.46 -18.74
CA ALA A 234 -20.88 -15.57 -18.56
C ALA A 234 -21.17 -16.35 -17.27
N GLN A 235 -21.44 -15.64 -16.17
CA GLN A 235 -21.74 -16.29 -14.88
C GLN A 235 -23.10 -17.00 -14.89
N LYS A 236 -24.12 -16.44 -15.55
CA LYS A 236 -25.51 -16.93 -15.72
C LYS A 236 -26.33 -17.09 -14.45
N VAL A 237 -25.75 -17.66 -13.39
CA VAL A 237 -26.43 -18.09 -12.18
C VAL A 237 -25.79 -17.44 -10.95
N CYS A 238 -26.62 -17.09 -9.97
CA CYS A 238 -26.18 -16.61 -8.66
C CYS A 238 -25.57 -17.77 -7.86
N PRO A 239 -24.29 -17.73 -7.44
CA PRO A 239 -23.61 -18.84 -6.75
C PRO A 239 -24.12 -19.07 -5.32
N VAL A 240 -25.05 -18.24 -4.85
CA VAL A 240 -25.57 -18.27 -3.48
C VAL A 240 -26.96 -18.91 -3.41
N MET A 241 -27.77 -18.71 -4.45
CA MET A 241 -29.18 -19.15 -4.52
C MET A 241 -29.45 -20.07 -5.71
N ASP A 242 -28.46 -20.27 -6.59
CA ASP A 242 -28.57 -21.06 -7.82
C ASP A 242 -29.67 -20.58 -8.78
N GLU A 243 -30.06 -19.31 -8.68
CA GLU A 243 -31.06 -18.66 -9.52
C GLU A 243 -30.45 -17.87 -10.69
N PRO A 244 -31.14 -17.73 -11.83
CA PRO A 244 -30.66 -16.97 -12.97
C PRO A 244 -30.47 -15.48 -12.65
N LEU A 245 -29.33 -14.93 -13.04
CA LEU A 245 -29.04 -13.51 -12.89
C LEU A 245 -29.92 -12.67 -13.82
N GLY A 246 -30.53 -11.61 -13.28
CA GLY A 246 -31.45 -10.72 -14.00
C GLY A 246 -32.94 -11.02 -13.78
N GLY A 247 -33.30 -12.19 -13.23
CA GLY A 247 -34.69 -12.54 -12.91
C GLY A 247 -35.29 -11.75 -11.74
N MET A 248 -34.45 -11.22 -10.84
CA MET A 248 -34.85 -10.45 -9.66
C MET A 248 -34.43 -8.97 -9.74
N GLY A 249 -34.25 -8.45 -10.95
CA GLY A 249 -33.78 -7.09 -11.22
C GLY A 249 -32.26 -7.01 -11.48
N THR A 250 -31.71 -5.80 -11.40
CA THR A 250 -30.30 -5.53 -11.71
C THR A 250 -29.36 -6.30 -10.77
N PRO A 251 -28.48 -7.18 -11.28
CA PRO A 251 -27.53 -7.91 -10.46
C PRO A 251 -26.64 -7.00 -9.61
N ILE A 252 -26.21 -7.52 -8.46
CA ILE A 252 -25.29 -6.82 -7.58
C ILE A 252 -23.89 -7.34 -7.82
N LYS A 253 -22.96 -6.43 -8.09
CA LYS A 253 -21.54 -6.72 -8.29
C LYS A 253 -20.82 -6.70 -6.95
N VAL A 254 -20.32 -7.86 -6.54
CA VAL A 254 -19.48 -8.04 -5.36
C VAL A 254 -18.06 -8.35 -5.80
N MET A 255 -17.14 -7.42 -5.60
CA MET A 255 -15.72 -7.63 -5.84
C MET A 255 -15.14 -8.41 -4.66
N VAL A 256 -14.52 -9.56 -4.92
CA VAL A 256 -13.70 -10.29 -3.95
C VAL A 256 -12.25 -10.20 -4.42
N GLY A 257 -11.49 -9.27 -3.84
CA GLY A 257 -10.24 -8.81 -4.44
C GLY A 257 -10.50 -8.17 -5.81
N ASN A 258 -9.85 -8.68 -6.85
CA ASN A 258 -10.02 -8.19 -8.24
C ASN A 258 -11.01 -9.02 -9.07
N LYS A 259 -11.71 -9.98 -8.47
CA LYS A 259 -12.64 -10.86 -9.19
C LYS A 259 -14.10 -10.47 -8.87
N PRO A 260 -14.91 -10.10 -9.89
CA PRO A 260 -16.33 -9.80 -9.67
C PRO A 260 -17.15 -11.08 -9.50
N ILE A 261 -18.07 -11.07 -8.54
CA ILE A 261 -19.13 -12.07 -8.37
C ILE A 261 -20.46 -11.32 -8.49
N TYR A 262 -21.37 -11.81 -9.33
CA TYR A 262 -22.69 -11.20 -9.51
C TYR A 262 -23.74 -11.97 -8.70
N LEU A 263 -24.61 -11.23 -8.00
CA LEU A 263 -25.65 -11.79 -7.14
C LEU A 263 -27.03 -11.36 -7.63
N CYS A 264 -28.03 -12.23 -7.46
CA CYS A 264 -29.42 -11.91 -7.80
C CYS A 264 -30.04 -10.85 -6.87
N CYS A 265 -29.62 -10.78 -5.60
CA CYS A 265 -30.22 -9.87 -4.62
C CYS A 265 -29.26 -9.48 -3.47
N LYS A 266 -29.60 -8.41 -2.73
CA LYS A 266 -28.79 -7.90 -1.60
C LYS A 266 -28.67 -8.92 -0.46
N GLY A 267 -29.64 -9.83 -0.32
CA GLY A 267 -29.64 -10.86 0.71
C GLY A 267 -28.42 -11.80 0.63
N CYS A 268 -27.84 -11.97 -0.56
CA CYS A 268 -26.71 -12.85 -0.78
C CYS A 268 -25.36 -12.26 -0.32
N ILE A 269 -25.28 -10.94 -0.09
CA ILE A 269 -24.02 -10.24 0.25
C ILE A 269 -23.40 -10.80 1.53
N LYS A 270 -24.19 -11.01 2.58
CA LYS A 270 -23.69 -11.49 3.88
C LYS A 270 -23.04 -12.88 3.76
N LYS A 271 -23.58 -13.75 2.91
CA LYS A 271 -23.01 -15.09 2.64
C LYS A 271 -21.65 -14.97 1.94
N ILE A 272 -21.52 -14.10 0.93
CA ILE A 272 -20.21 -13.83 0.29
C ILE A 272 -19.21 -13.27 1.31
N GLN A 273 -19.64 -12.34 2.17
CA GLN A 273 -18.77 -11.78 3.21
C GLN A 273 -18.28 -12.84 4.21
N ALA A 274 -19.14 -13.79 4.57
CA ALA A 274 -18.84 -14.88 5.49
C ALA A 274 -17.97 -16.00 4.88
N GLU A 275 -18.01 -16.23 3.58
CA GLU A 275 -17.22 -17.28 2.91
C GLU A 275 -16.77 -16.91 1.48
N PRO A 276 -15.99 -15.82 1.27
CA PRO A 276 -15.68 -15.30 -0.05
C PRO A 276 -14.90 -16.29 -0.91
N ALA A 277 -14.00 -17.07 -0.30
CA ALA A 277 -13.22 -18.08 -1.01
C ALA A 277 -14.09 -19.20 -1.59
N LYS A 278 -15.14 -19.63 -0.86
CA LYS A 278 -16.07 -20.67 -1.30
C LYS A 278 -16.86 -20.22 -2.53
N TYR A 279 -17.47 -19.04 -2.46
CA TYR A 279 -18.29 -18.53 -3.57
C TYR A 279 -17.44 -18.06 -4.75
N LEU A 280 -16.22 -17.56 -4.50
CA LEU A 280 -15.25 -17.29 -5.57
C LEU A 280 -14.88 -18.59 -6.28
N ALA A 281 -14.69 -19.70 -5.57
CA ALA A 281 -14.43 -21.01 -6.19
C ALA A 281 -15.66 -21.60 -6.91
N MET A 282 -16.88 -21.14 -6.63
CA MET A 282 -18.07 -21.56 -7.39
C MET A 282 -18.19 -20.81 -8.72
N VAL A 283 -17.83 -19.52 -8.75
CA VAL A 283 -17.89 -18.68 -9.97
C VAL A 283 -16.63 -18.83 -10.82
N TYR A 284 -15.49 -18.90 -10.14
CA TYR A 284 -14.19 -19.16 -10.70
C TYR A 284 -13.71 -20.47 -10.11
N PRO A 285 -14.32 -21.62 -10.49
CA PRO A 285 -13.73 -22.91 -10.16
C PRO A 285 -12.28 -22.80 -10.55
N ALA A 286 -11.40 -23.08 -9.60
CA ALA A 286 -9.98 -23.13 -9.87
C ALA A 286 -9.79 -24.22 -10.92
N GLY A 287 -9.87 -23.85 -12.20
CA GLY A 287 -8.88 -24.25 -13.15
C GLY A 287 -7.59 -23.93 -12.42
N LYS A 288 -7.00 -24.98 -11.81
CA LYS A 288 -5.70 -24.90 -11.17
C LYS A 288 -4.90 -23.98 -12.07
N THR A 289 -4.26 -22.95 -11.51
CA THR A 289 -3.04 -22.43 -12.12
C THR A 289 -2.06 -23.59 -12.12
N ALA A 290 -2.32 -24.53 -13.01
CA ALA A 290 -1.46 -25.62 -13.33
C ALA A 290 -0.21 -24.95 -13.80
N SER A 291 0.86 -25.14 -13.04
CA SER A 291 2.17 -24.67 -13.42
C SER A 291 2.96 -25.88 -13.87
N VAL A 292 3.50 -25.82 -15.07
CA VAL A 292 4.51 -26.77 -15.53
C VAL A 292 5.88 -26.09 -15.42
N SER A 293 6.92 -26.84 -15.08
CA SER A 293 8.28 -26.31 -15.17
C SER A 293 8.64 -26.12 -16.64
N ALA A 294 9.49 -25.15 -16.97
CA ALA A 294 10.07 -25.06 -18.31
C ALA A 294 10.80 -26.37 -18.69
N GLY A 295 11.39 -27.05 -17.69
CA GLY A 295 12.23 -28.22 -17.88
C GLY A 295 13.68 -27.82 -18.12
N THR A 296 14.62 -28.73 -17.90
CA THR A 296 16.06 -28.48 -18.08
C THR A 296 16.57 -28.89 -19.46
N GLU A 297 15.81 -29.70 -20.19
CA GLU A 297 16.21 -30.23 -21.49
C GLU A 297 15.58 -29.44 -22.65
N GLN A 298 16.41 -28.64 -23.32
CA GLN A 298 16.04 -27.85 -24.49
C GLN A 298 16.45 -28.55 -25.78
N VAL A 299 15.54 -28.63 -26.75
CA VAL A 299 15.88 -29.10 -28.12
C VAL A 299 16.34 -27.95 -29.01
N ARG A 300 15.89 -26.73 -28.70
CA ARG A 300 16.32 -25.43 -29.24
C ARG A 300 16.07 -24.37 -28.17
N GLU A 301 16.69 -23.21 -28.33
CA GLU A 301 16.47 -22.08 -27.43
C GLU A 301 14.96 -21.77 -27.29
N GLY A 302 14.47 -21.82 -26.05
CA GLY A 302 13.05 -21.57 -25.74
C GLY A 302 12.09 -22.71 -26.10
N VAL A 303 12.61 -23.87 -26.53
CA VAL A 303 11.83 -25.08 -26.87
C VAL A 303 12.27 -26.25 -26.01
N PHE A 304 11.38 -26.70 -25.14
CA PHE A 304 11.65 -27.70 -24.13
C PHE A 304 10.98 -29.03 -24.46
N LYS A 305 11.61 -30.14 -24.06
CA LYS A 305 10.94 -31.44 -24.09
C LYS A 305 9.82 -31.48 -23.04
N VAL A 306 8.73 -32.16 -23.39
CA VAL A 306 7.66 -32.44 -22.42
C VAL A 306 8.09 -33.51 -21.43
N THR A 307 7.45 -33.49 -20.28
CA THR A 307 7.62 -34.44 -19.17
C THR A 307 6.28 -35.10 -18.87
N THR A 308 6.27 -36.10 -17.98
CA THR A 308 5.03 -36.76 -17.54
C THR A 308 4.03 -35.80 -16.90
N VAL A 309 4.49 -34.69 -16.32
CA VAL A 309 3.65 -33.63 -15.73
C VAL A 309 2.83 -32.89 -16.80
N ASP A 310 3.31 -32.90 -18.04
CA ASP A 310 2.68 -32.18 -19.16
C ASP A 310 1.52 -32.96 -19.79
N ALA A 311 1.42 -34.27 -19.55
CA ALA A 311 0.44 -35.18 -20.15
C ALA A 311 -1.04 -34.70 -20.10
N PRO A 312 -1.59 -34.23 -18.95
CA PRO A 312 -2.98 -33.76 -18.92
C PRO A 312 -3.20 -32.51 -19.77
N PHE A 313 -2.19 -31.65 -19.93
CA PHE A 313 -2.30 -30.43 -20.73
C PHE A 313 -2.15 -30.70 -22.23
N ILE A 314 -1.30 -31.66 -22.59
CA ILE A 314 -1.18 -32.17 -23.96
C ILE A 314 -2.51 -32.80 -24.39
N ALA A 315 -3.12 -33.63 -23.53
CA ALA A 315 -4.41 -34.26 -23.78
C ALA A 315 -5.57 -33.24 -23.88
N ALA A 316 -5.50 -32.14 -23.13
CA ALA A 316 -6.45 -31.04 -23.22
C ALA A 316 -6.28 -30.27 -24.53
N GLN A 317 -5.03 -29.96 -24.92
CA GLN A 317 -4.74 -29.13 -26.08
C GLN A 317 -4.96 -29.89 -27.41
N LYS A 318 -4.53 -31.15 -27.52
CA LYS A 318 -4.63 -32.08 -28.67
C LYS A 318 -3.93 -31.64 -29.96
N LYS A 319 -4.07 -30.38 -30.36
CA LYS A 319 -3.55 -29.79 -31.59
C LYS A 319 -2.52 -28.70 -31.34
N CYS A 320 -1.63 -28.49 -32.31
CA CYS A 320 -0.71 -27.37 -32.32
C CYS A 320 -1.44 -26.09 -32.79
N PRO A 321 -1.43 -24.98 -32.04
CA PRO A 321 -2.14 -23.75 -32.43
C PRO A 321 -1.49 -23.01 -33.60
N VAL A 322 -0.30 -23.44 -34.05
CA VAL A 322 0.41 -22.82 -35.18
C VAL A 322 0.07 -23.50 -36.50
N MET A 323 -0.08 -24.82 -36.50
CA MET A 323 -0.28 -25.64 -37.71
C MET A 323 -1.66 -26.32 -37.76
N ASP A 324 -2.44 -26.27 -36.67
CA ASP A 324 -3.72 -26.99 -36.48
C ASP A 324 -3.63 -28.52 -36.65
N GLU A 325 -2.43 -29.08 -36.55
CA GLU A 325 -2.15 -30.51 -36.62
C GLU A 325 -2.08 -31.16 -35.23
N PRO A 326 -2.29 -32.48 -35.12
CA PRO A 326 -2.05 -33.22 -33.88
C PRO A 326 -0.64 -32.99 -33.31
N LEU A 327 -0.55 -32.90 -31.98
CA LEU A 327 0.71 -32.58 -31.30
C LEU A 327 1.84 -33.62 -31.51
N ASP A 328 1.50 -34.84 -31.90
CA ASP A 328 2.39 -35.97 -32.19
C ASP A 328 2.71 -36.14 -33.68
N ALA A 329 2.10 -35.36 -34.57
CA ALA A 329 2.22 -35.55 -36.02
C ALA A 329 3.62 -35.25 -36.60
N MET A 330 4.38 -34.34 -35.97
CA MET A 330 5.62 -33.77 -36.53
C MET A 330 6.83 -33.91 -35.59
N GLY A 331 6.87 -34.99 -34.80
CA GLY A 331 7.96 -35.31 -33.87
C GLY A 331 7.86 -34.66 -32.49
N GLY A 332 6.76 -33.97 -32.21
CA GLY A 332 6.40 -33.45 -30.89
C GLY A 332 5.71 -34.49 -30.00
N PRO A 333 5.12 -34.08 -28.86
CA PRO A 333 4.92 -32.70 -28.41
C PRO A 333 6.18 -32.04 -27.81
N PHE A 334 6.36 -30.75 -28.10
CA PHE A 334 7.31 -29.87 -27.42
C PHE A 334 6.57 -28.77 -26.64
N LYS A 335 7.24 -28.18 -25.66
CA LYS A 335 6.70 -27.11 -24.81
C LYS A 335 7.44 -25.81 -25.06
N VAL A 336 6.71 -24.70 -25.19
CA VAL A 336 7.27 -23.36 -25.35
C VAL A 336 6.60 -22.36 -24.41
N ASN A 337 7.36 -21.34 -23.99
CA ASN A 337 6.85 -20.24 -23.20
C ASN A 337 6.22 -19.17 -24.10
N ALA A 338 4.94 -18.88 -23.88
CA ALA A 338 4.23 -17.73 -24.43
C ALA A 338 3.75 -16.84 -23.28
N ALA A 339 4.46 -15.74 -23.02
CA ALA A 339 4.10 -14.75 -21.99
C ALA A 339 3.81 -15.36 -20.59
N GLY A 340 4.64 -16.31 -20.15
CA GLY A 340 4.50 -16.96 -18.84
C GLY A 340 3.52 -18.14 -18.83
N LYS A 341 3.05 -18.59 -19.99
CA LYS A 341 2.19 -19.78 -20.16
C LYS A 341 2.85 -20.80 -21.07
N ALA A 342 2.60 -22.08 -20.83
CA ALA A 342 3.09 -23.16 -21.69
C ALA A 342 2.10 -23.42 -22.83
N ILE A 343 2.62 -23.38 -24.06
CA ILE A 343 1.93 -23.84 -25.27
C ILE A 343 2.64 -25.10 -25.76
N TYR A 344 1.88 -26.12 -26.14
CA TYR A 344 2.42 -27.33 -26.75
C TYR A 344 2.45 -27.22 -28.27
N ILE A 345 3.50 -27.71 -28.92
CA ILE A 345 3.68 -27.62 -30.38
C ILE A 345 4.12 -28.96 -30.96
N CYS A 346 3.73 -29.20 -32.22
CA CYS A 346 4.05 -30.44 -32.93
C CYS A 346 5.50 -30.49 -33.45
N CYS A 347 6.16 -29.34 -33.64
CA CYS A 347 7.57 -29.27 -34.08
C CYS A 347 8.29 -28.02 -33.54
N PRO A 348 9.63 -28.04 -33.40
CA PRO A 348 10.38 -26.89 -32.88
C PRO A 348 10.31 -25.64 -33.77
N GLY A 349 9.97 -25.80 -35.06
CA GLY A 349 9.81 -24.67 -36.00
C GLY A 349 8.67 -23.73 -35.64
N CYS A 350 7.65 -24.21 -34.91
CA CYS A 350 6.51 -23.40 -34.48
C CYS A 350 6.86 -22.37 -33.39
N ALA A 351 7.96 -22.59 -32.66
CA ALA A 351 8.34 -21.76 -31.52
C ALA A 351 8.58 -20.29 -31.88
N LYS A 352 9.22 -20.02 -33.03
CA LYS A 352 9.54 -18.65 -33.46
C LYS A 352 8.28 -17.81 -33.66
N ARG A 353 7.21 -18.40 -34.21
CA ARG A 353 5.93 -17.72 -34.41
C ARG A 353 5.25 -17.41 -33.08
N ILE A 354 5.29 -18.34 -32.13
CA ILE A 354 4.74 -18.14 -30.79
C ILE A 354 5.52 -17.05 -30.03
N ALA A 355 6.85 -17.03 -30.15
CA ALA A 355 7.68 -16.01 -29.54
C ALA A 355 7.40 -14.60 -30.11
N SER A 356 7.09 -14.48 -31.40
CA SER A 356 6.77 -13.19 -32.01
C SER A 356 5.36 -12.67 -31.67
N GLU A 357 4.39 -13.55 -31.44
CA GLU A 357 3.00 -13.17 -31.19
C GLU A 357 2.37 -14.00 -30.05
N PRO A 358 2.92 -13.98 -28.81
CA PRO A 358 2.51 -14.91 -27.75
C PRO A 358 1.04 -14.78 -27.36
N THR A 359 0.53 -13.54 -27.28
CA THR A 359 -0.86 -13.26 -26.94
C THR A 359 -1.85 -13.84 -27.97
N LYS A 360 -1.50 -13.80 -29.26
CA LYS A 360 -2.35 -14.32 -30.34
C LYS A 360 -2.60 -15.82 -30.19
N TYR A 361 -1.55 -16.60 -29.93
CA TYR A 361 -1.70 -18.04 -29.78
C TYR A 361 -2.39 -18.43 -28.46
N LEU A 362 -2.27 -17.61 -27.42
CA LEU A 362 -3.06 -17.79 -26.20
C LEU A 362 -4.56 -17.55 -26.43
N VAL A 363 -4.92 -16.58 -27.29
CA VAL A 363 -6.33 -16.36 -27.69
C VAL A 363 -6.85 -17.55 -28.50
N ILE A 364 -6.07 -18.04 -29.47
CA ILE A 364 -6.44 -19.23 -30.27
C ILE A 364 -6.70 -20.44 -29.35
N LEU A 365 -5.85 -20.67 -28.36
CA LEU A 365 -6.07 -21.76 -27.39
C LEU A 365 -7.33 -21.55 -26.55
N ALA A 366 -7.59 -20.34 -26.09
CA ALA A 366 -8.80 -20.02 -25.34
C ALA A 366 -10.08 -20.23 -26.18
N GLU A 367 -10.06 -19.86 -27.46
CA GLU A 367 -11.15 -20.12 -28.41
C GLU A 367 -11.38 -21.62 -28.65
N GLN A 368 -10.32 -22.43 -28.57
CA GLN A 368 -10.38 -23.89 -28.62
C GLN A 368 -10.81 -24.53 -27.29
N GLY A 369 -11.13 -23.72 -26.27
CA GLY A 369 -11.49 -24.19 -24.93
C GLY A 369 -10.32 -24.77 -24.15
N VAL A 370 -9.08 -24.40 -24.50
CA VAL A 370 -7.85 -24.90 -23.88
C VAL A 370 -7.25 -23.82 -22.98
N ASP A 371 -7.24 -24.07 -21.68
CA ASP A 371 -6.56 -23.22 -20.70
C ASP A 371 -5.07 -23.57 -20.59
N ALA A 372 -4.21 -22.71 -21.13
CA ALA A 372 -2.76 -22.89 -21.06
C ALA A 372 -2.22 -22.76 -19.61
N PRO A 373 -1.48 -23.76 -19.10
CA PRO A 373 -0.89 -23.71 -17.76
C PRO A 373 0.20 -22.64 -17.68
N SER A 374 0.51 -22.12 -16.49
CA SER A 374 1.66 -21.25 -16.30
C SER A 374 2.96 -22.05 -16.48
N ILE A 375 4.00 -21.40 -16.98
CA ILE A 375 5.34 -21.99 -17.09
C ILE A 375 6.29 -21.26 -16.14
N LYS A 376 7.02 -22.02 -15.32
CA LYS A 376 7.98 -21.49 -14.34
C LYS A 376 9.40 -21.94 -14.64
#